data_AF-A0A0H4VEZ7-F1
#
_entry.id   AF-A0A0H4VEZ7-F1
#
_cell.length_a   1.000
_cell.length_b   1.000
_cell.length_c   1.000
_cell.angle_alpha   90.00
_cell.angle_beta   90.00
_cell.angle_gamma   90.00
#
_symmetry.space_group_name_H-M   'P 1'
#
loop_
_entity.id
_entity.type
_entity.pdbx_description
1 polymer ?
#
loop_
_entity_poly.entity_id
_entity_poly.type
_entity_poly.pdbx_seq_one_letter_code
_entity_poly.pdbx_strand_id
1 'polypeptide(L)' 'MTRKDGRTTIYNSGKYIDEIVLTGGSPRFRSKTAIFDTHLIDTMMVRPI' A
#
# COMPACT_ATOMS: atom_id res chain seq x y z
N MET A 1 -11.01 13.47 -1.33
CA MET A 1 -11.98 13.98 -2.33
C MET A 1 -12.03 12.99 -3.50
N THR A 2 -13.17 12.39 -3.88
CA THR A 2 -13.19 11.41 -4.99
C THR A 2 -12.83 12.12 -6.31
N ARG A 3 -11.74 11.70 -6.97
CA ARG A 3 -11.37 12.24 -8.29
C ARG A 3 -12.45 11.85 -9.30
N LYS A 4 -13.21 12.83 -9.80
CA LYS A 4 -14.36 12.66 -10.71
C LYS A 4 -14.03 12.94 -12.18
N ASP A 5 -12.78 13.26 -12.48
CA ASP A 5 -12.31 13.71 -13.80
C ASP A 5 -11.92 12.55 -14.74
N GLY A 6 -12.05 11.29 -14.30
CA GLY A 6 -11.83 10.11 -15.12
C GLY A 6 -10.37 9.90 -15.55
N ARG A 7 -9.44 10.72 -15.05
CA ARG A 7 -8.01 10.65 -15.39
C ARG A 7 -7.29 9.66 -14.50
N THR A 8 -6.63 8.69 -15.11
CA THR A 8 -5.73 7.77 -14.41
C THR A 8 -4.42 8.50 -14.07
N THR A 9 -4.06 8.49 -12.80
CA THR A 9 -2.82 9.09 -12.28
C THR A 9 -2.18 8.14 -11.28
N ILE A 10 -0.87 8.27 -11.05
CA ILE A 10 -0.20 7.53 -9.97
C ILE A 10 -0.80 7.99 -8.65
N TYR A 11 -1.51 7.08 -7.97
CA TYR A 11 -2.15 7.37 -6.69
C TYR A 11 -1.14 7.34 -5.54
N ASN A 12 -0.27 6.33 -5.54
CA ASN A 12 0.79 6.17 -4.56
C ASN A 12 1.95 5.39 -5.18
N SER A 13 3.17 5.78 -4.83
CA SER A 13 4.40 5.09 -5.22
C SER A 13 5.29 4.89 -4.00
N GLY A 14 5.97 3.75 -3.93
CA GLY A 14 6.80 3.43 -2.79
C GLY A 14 7.30 1.99 -2.81
N LYS A 15 7.71 1.50 -1.65
CA LYS A 15 8.22 0.13 -1.46
C LYS A 15 7.53 -0.58 -0.30
N TYR A 16 7.39 -1.88 -0.44
CA TYR A 16 7.01 -2.76 0.67
C TYR A 16 8.27 -3.33 1.33
N ILE A 17 8.29 -3.29 2.65
CA ILE A 17 9.22 -4.06 3.48
C ILE A 17 8.37 -5.08 4.23
N ASP A 18 8.41 -6.33 3.76
CA ASP A 18 7.62 -7.45 4.27
C ASP A 18 8.51 -8.43 5.04
N GLU A 19 7.99 -8.93 6.15
CA GLU A 19 8.54 -10.10 6.84
C GLU A 19 7.57 -11.27 6.65
N ILE A 20 8.05 -12.35 6.05
CA ILE A 20 7.25 -13.54 5.75
C ILE A 20 7.71 -14.70 6.63
N VAL A 21 6.75 -15.40 7.23
CA VAL A 21 6.98 -16.63 7.99
C VAL A 21 6.28 -17.80 7.33
N LEU A 22 6.93 -18.96 7.36
CA LEU A 22 6.33 -20.21 6.88
C LEU A 22 5.67 -20.89 8.06
N THR A 23 4.33 -20.89 8.10
CA THR A 23 3.56 -21.54 9.17
C THR A 23 2.61 -22.55 8.54
N GLY A 24 2.72 -23.81 8.94
CA GLY A 24 1.90 -24.89 8.36
C GLY A 24 2.14 -25.11 6.87
N GLY A 25 3.38 -24.89 6.40
CA GLY A 25 3.74 -25.05 4.98
C GLY A 25 3.25 -23.94 4.05
N SER A 26 2.60 -22.91 4.58
CA SER A 26 2.15 -21.75 3.79
C SER A 26 2.85 -20.46 4.23
N PRO A 27 3.24 -19.58 3.30
CA PRO A 27 3.76 -18.26 3.63
C PRO A 27 2.67 -17.36 4.21
N ARG A 28 2.99 -16.69 5.31
CA ARG A 28 2.13 -15.69 5.98
C ARG A 28 2.94 -14.43 6.24
N PHE A 29 2.31 -13.26 6.14
CA PHE A 29 2.95 -12.01 6.54
C PHE A 29 3.01 -11.95 8.08
N ARG A 30 4.22 -11.87 8.64
CA ARG A 30 4.40 -11.48 10.04
C ARG A 30 4.29 -9.96 10.17
N SER A 31 4.90 -9.22 9.26
CA SER A 31 4.80 -7.77 9.17
C SER A 31 4.79 -7.31 7.71
N LYS A 32 4.10 -6.21 7.44
CA LYS A 32 4.01 -5.55 6.12
C LYS A 32 4.06 -4.05 6.33
N THR A 33 5.18 -3.44 5.94
CA THR A 33 5.38 -1.99 6.05
C THR A 33 5.42 -1.38 4.65
N ALA A 34 4.48 -0.50 4.36
CA ALA A 34 4.43 0.24 3.11
C ALA A 34 5.06 1.63 3.31
N ILE A 35 6.15 1.91 2.61
CA ILE A 35 6.87 3.18 2.66
C ILE A 35 6.58 3.93 1.38
N PHE A 36 6.06 5.14 1.49
CA PHE A 36 5.58 5.93 0.35
C PHE A 36 6.48 7.13 0.08
N ASP A 37 6.82 7.33 -1.19
CA ASP A 37 7.60 8.47 -1.67
C ASP A 37 6.69 9.63 -2.11
N THR A 38 5.38 9.40 -2.17
CA THR A 38 4.39 10.41 -2.55
C THR A 38 4.19 11.44 -1.44
N HIS A 39 4.62 12.69 -1.68
CA HIS A 39 4.61 13.80 -0.70
C HIS A 39 3.22 14.23 -0.17
N LEU A 40 2.15 13.93 -0.91
CA LEU A 40 0.76 14.23 -0.54
C LEU A 40 -0.02 12.93 -0.45
N ILE A 41 -0.03 12.35 0.74
CA ILE A 41 -0.95 11.28 1.09
C ILE A 41 -2.27 11.93 1.49
N ASP A 42 -3.30 11.74 0.66
CA ASP A 42 -4.67 12.12 1.02
C ASP A 42 -5.01 11.34 2.30
N THR A 43 -5.37 12.00 3.40
CA THR A 43 -5.59 11.38 4.73
C THR A 43 -6.74 10.36 4.76
N MET A 44 -7.42 10.16 3.63
CA MET A 44 -8.43 9.14 3.39
C MET A 44 -7.90 8.01 2.50
N MET A 45 -6.84 7.32 2.92
CA MET A 45 -6.53 5.99 2.38
C MET A 45 -7.46 4.95 3.03
N VAL A 46 -8.70 4.86 2.53
CA VAL A 46 -9.74 3.97 3.09
C VAL A 46 -9.56 2.51 2.64
N ARG A 47 -8.70 2.24 1.65
CA ARG A 47 -8.43 0.89 1.12
C ARG A 47 -6.98 0.50 1.39
N PRO A 48 -6.70 -0.79 1.67
CA PRO A 48 -5.34 -1.29 1.63
C PRO A 48 -4.66 -0.92 0.30
N ILE A 49 -3.39 -0.52 0.37
CA ILE A 49 -2.55 -0.33 -0.82
C ILE A 49 -2.05 -1.69 -1.30
#